data_AF-A0A1A6AG93-F1
#
_entry.id   AF-A0A1A6AG93-F1
#
_cell.length_a   1.000
_cell.length_b   1.000
_cell.length_c   1.000
_cell.angle_alpha   90.00
_cell.angle_beta   90.00
_cell.angle_gamma   90.00
#
_symmetry.space_group_name_H-M   'P 1'
#
loop_
_entity.id
_entity.type
_entity.pdbx_description
1 polymer ?
#
loop_
_entity_poly.entity_id
_entity_poly.type
_entity_poly.pdbx_seq_one_letter_code
_entity_poly.pdbx_strand_id
1 'polypeptide(L)'
;MTSKIKATPLTIVIKLGTSSIVSPEYPFLPHLELLSSIVETVVHLRSLGHRVVLCSSGAIGVGLRRMNLRGRGKALSQKQALAAIGQGRLIALWDNLFSQLDQPIAQILLTRMDISDRTRYLNAQNTFSELLQMGVVPIVNENDTVSVTEIKFGDNDTLSAISSAIVHADYLFLLTDVECLYTDNPRNNPDAKPVRVVRDIEKVKQQVSTATLGTSLGTGGMSTKLIAAELATAAGTTTVIMHSANVKDIFRVIEKGAGPSRDISETPYLEEGPLCTRFLRRETALKDRKWWIAHGLHSAGTIVIDEGAYRAIQRKESGGRLLPAGVVRVEGPFASHQAVRLIVRRRRRDHHHHHHRLENERNENTDGGVSRNSIDVDESVPPSPTRGSTSTSRFSIDDTSNKPSTLISPALKHLAGAGVGGEPSTPQLQPILSLSSSIASLDPLSKSIPSSPSPATILSMSNSSINERLDKISLNDTEQRDKKREEEEGQGWEEVEIGKGLAQYNSVEIDRIKGLKSAHIETVLGYSESEHVVDSITFL
;
A
#
# COMPACT_ATOMS: atom_id res chain seq x y z
N MET A 1 36.51 -28.25 -7.10
CA MET A 1 35.12 -28.06 -6.64
C MET A 1 34.95 -26.58 -6.30
N THR A 2 34.10 -25.84 -6.99
CA THR A 2 33.77 -24.46 -6.62
C THR A 2 32.73 -24.46 -5.52
N SER A 3 33.03 -23.81 -4.39
CA SER A 3 32.07 -23.58 -3.31
C SER A 3 31.00 -22.61 -3.78
N LYS A 4 29.85 -23.13 -4.21
CA LYS A 4 28.64 -22.32 -4.37
C LYS A 4 28.30 -21.71 -3.01
N ILE A 5 28.62 -20.42 -2.83
CA ILE A 5 28.04 -19.60 -1.77
C ILE A 5 26.53 -19.65 -1.99
N LYS A 6 25.79 -20.37 -1.12
CA LYS A 6 24.33 -20.33 -1.16
C LYS A 6 23.92 -18.91 -0.79
N ALA A 7 23.33 -18.19 -1.74
CA ALA A 7 22.67 -16.93 -1.47
C ALA A 7 21.66 -17.12 -0.33
N THR A 8 21.51 -16.12 0.52
CA THR A 8 20.55 -16.17 1.62
C THR A 8 19.12 -16.29 1.08
N PRO A 9 18.27 -17.19 1.60
CA PRO A 9 16.89 -17.36 1.14
C PRO A 9 16.00 -16.11 1.32
N LEU A 10 16.05 -15.19 0.36
CA LEU A 10 15.17 -14.02 0.31
C LEU A 10 13.70 -14.39 0.15
N THR A 11 12.84 -13.48 0.61
CA THR A 11 11.38 -13.53 0.50
C THR A 11 10.90 -12.37 -0.36
N ILE A 12 10.17 -12.67 -1.43
CA ILE A 12 9.93 -11.77 -2.56
C ILE A 12 8.43 -11.71 -2.85
N VAL A 13 7.84 -10.51 -2.81
CA VAL A 13 6.51 -10.25 -3.36
C VAL A 13 6.65 -9.67 -4.76
N ILE A 14 5.93 -10.22 -5.73
CA ILE A 14 5.84 -9.69 -7.09
C ILE A 14 4.40 -9.28 -7.33
N LYS A 15 4.16 -8.03 -7.74
CA LYS A 15 2.82 -7.49 -8.00
C LYS A 15 2.64 -7.17 -9.48
N LEU A 16 1.47 -7.51 -10.02
CA LEU A 16 1.08 -7.28 -11.41
C LEU A 16 -0.17 -6.40 -11.49
N GLY A 17 -0.11 -5.32 -12.28
CA GLY A 17 -1.29 -4.53 -12.64
C GLY A 17 -2.17 -5.22 -13.68
N THR A 18 -3.45 -4.81 -13.80
CA THR A 18 -4.40 -5.38 -14.77
C THR A 18 -3.86 -5.38 -16.20
N SER A 19 -3.15 -4.31 -16.60
CA SER A 19 -2.50 -4.16 -17.91
C SER A 19 -1.34 -5.14 -18.17
N SER A 20 -0.76 -5.74 -17.13
CA SER A 20 0.23 -6.82 -17.26
C SER A 20 -0.42 -8.21 -17.36
N ILE A 21 -1.73 -8.33 -17.07
CA ILE A 21 -2.47 -9.59 -17.11
C ILE A 21 -3.28 -9.72 -18.41
N VAL A 22 -4.02 -8.66 -18.77
CA VAL A 22 -4.86 -8.60 -19.97
C VAL A 22 -4.65 -7.27 -20.71
N SER A 23 -4.77 -7.32 -22.03
CA SER A 23 -4.77 -6.13 -22.88
C SER A 23 -5.85 -5.15 -22.42
N PRO A 24 -5.56 -3.83 -22.40
CA PRO A 24 -6.58 -2.81 -22.12
C PRO A 24 -7.64 -2.69 -23.22
N GLU A 25 -7.43 -3.31 -24.38
CA GLU A 25 -8.36 -3.26 -25.50
C GLU A 25 -9.24 -4.52 -25.56
N TYR A 26 -10.53 -4.34 -25.87
CA TYR A 26 -11.44 -5.45 -26.15
C TYR A 26 -10.88 -6.29 -27.33
N PRO A 27 -10.79 -7.63 -27.23
CA PRO A 27 -11.50 -8.51 -26.29
C PRO A 27 -10.67 -8.94 -25.06
N PHE A 28 -9.88 -8.02 -24.49
CA PHE A 28 -9.13 -8.17 -23.23
C PHE A 28 -8.28 -9.45 -23.19
N LEU A 29 -7.50 -9.67 -24.26
CA LEU A 29 -6.65 -10.85 -24.45
C LEU A 29 -5.61 -10.97 -23.31
N PRO A 30 -5.41 -12.15 -22.70
CA PRO A 30 -4.36 -12.34 -21.70
C PRO A 30 -2.98 -12.26 -22.35
N HIS A 31 -2.03 -11.61 -21.68
CA HIS A 31 -0.65 -11.47 -22.15
C HIS A 31 0.17 -12.74 -21.87
N LEU A 32 -0.18 -13.85 -22.53
CA LEU A 32 0.36 -15.19 -22.25
C LEU A 32 1.90 -15.26 -22.25
N GLU A 33 2.57 -14.55 -23.16
CA GLU A 33 4.05 -14.45 -23.20
C GLU A 33 4.62 -13.88 -21.89
N LEU A 34 4.07 -12.76 -21.43
CA LEU A 34 4.46 -12.12 -20.18
C LEU A 34 4.13 -13.01 -18.97
N LEU A 35 2.93 -13.60 -18.95
CA LEU A 35 2.49 -14.49 -17.87
C LEU A 35 3.39 -15.74 -17.75
N SER A 36 3.77 -16.36 -18.87
CA SER A 36 4.74 -17.46 -18.88
C SER A 36 6.13 -17.00 -18.44
N SER A 37 6.62 -15.84 -18.91
CA SER A 37 7.91 -15.27 -18.49
C SER A 37 7.95 -14.96 -16.98
N ILE A 38 6.82 -14.56 -16.39
CA ILE A 38 6.65 -14.42 -14.94
C ILE A 38 6.71 -15.79 -14.25
N VAL A 39 5.97 -16.80 -14.73
CA VAL A 39 5.99 -18.17 -14.16
C VAL A 39 7.40 -18.77 -14.20
N GLU A 40 8.12 -18.68 -15.33
CA GLU A 40 9.53 -19.06 -15.46
C GLU A 40 10.40 -18.35 -14.41
N THR A 41 10.21 -17.04 -14.25
CA THR A 41 10.99 -16.23 -13.29
C THR A 41 10.70 -16.63 -11.84
N VAL A 42 9.44 -16.87 -11.49
CA VAL A 42 9.05 -17.35 -10.15
C VAL A 42 9.62 -18.73 -9.86
N VAL A 43 9.52 -19.68 -10.80
CA VAL A 43 10.05 -21.04 -10.63
C VAL A 43 11.59 -21.04 -10.55
N HIS A 44 12.26 -20.15 -11.30
CA HIS A 44 13.71 -20.00 -11.18
C HIS A 44 14.12 -19.35 -9.84
N LEU A 45 13.40 -18.34 -9.34
CA LEU A 45 13.61 -17.81 -7.98
C LEU A 45 13.40 -18.89 -6.90
N ARG A 46 12.35 -19.71 -7.05
CA ARG A 46 12.08 -20.88 -6.18
C ARG A 46 13.23 -21.90 -6.20
N SER A 47 13.82 -22.19 -7.37
CA SER A 47 14.92 -23.16 -7.48
C SER A 47 16.26 -22.64 -6.93
N LEU A 48 16.46 -21.32 -6.87
CA LEU A 48 17.54 -20.68 -6.11
C LEU A 48 17.30 -20.71 -4.58
N GLY A 49 16.12 -21.15 -4.13
CA GLY A 49 15.74 -21.27 -2.72
C GLY A 49 14.97 -20.07 -2.16
N HIS A 50 14.55 -19.12 -3.00
CA HIS A 50 13.76 -17.97 -2.55
C HIS A 50 12.29 -18.33 -2.31
N ARG A 51 11.65 -17.60 -1.38
CA ARG A 51 10.21 -17.67 -1.11
C ARG A 51 9.51 -16.60 -1.95
N VAL A 52 8.48 -16.96 -2.71
CA VAL A 52 7.83 -16.03 -3.66
C VAL A 52 6.31 -16.00 -3.46
N VAL A 53 5.74 -14.79 -3.47
CA VAL A 53 4.30 -14.49 -3.40
C VAL A 53 3.92 -13.62 -4.59
N LEU A 54 2.80 -13.92 -5.27
CA LEU A 54 2.34 -13.18 -6.44
C LEU A 54 1.04 -12.42 -6.15
N CYS A 55 1.06 -11.09 -6.24
CA CYS A 55 -0.12 -10.24 -6.08
C CYS A 55 -0.69 -9.90 -7.48
N SER A 56 -1.75 -10.60 -7.89
CA SER A 56 -2.32 -10.48 -9.24
C SER A 56 -3.57 -9.61 -9.24
N SER A 57 -3.56 -8.50 -9.98
CA SER A 57 -4.80 -7.86 -10.46
C SER A 57 -5.42 -8.68 -11.61
N GLY A 58 -6.40 -8.09 -12.33
CA GLY A 58 -6.90 -8.62 -13.59
C GLY A 58 -8.28 -9.27 -13.54
N ALA A 59 -8.82 -9.60 -12.35
CA ALA A 59 -10.08 -10.36 -12.21
C ALA A 59 -11.23 -9.76 -13.04
N ILE A 60 -11.56 -8.47 -12.86
CA ILE A 60 -12.61 -7.80 -13.65
C ILE A 60 -12.35 -7.85 -15.17
N GLY A 61 -11.09 -7.73 -15.61
CA GLY A 61 -10.73 -7.80 -17.03
C GLY A 61 -10.92 -9.20 -17.63
N VAL A 62 -10.53 -10.24 -16.88
CA VAL A 62 -10.81 -11.64 -17.24
C VAL A 62 -12.32 -11.92 -17.23
N GLY A 63 -13.07 -11.30 -16.31
CA GLY A 63 -14.54 -11.34 -16.27
C GLY A 63 -15.19 -10.70 -17.51
N LEU A 64 -14.71 -9.51 -17.91
CA LEU A 64 -15.15 -8.84 -19.14
C LEU A 64 -14.93 -9.70 -20.38
N ARG A 65 -13.73 -10.29 -20.52
CA ARG A 65 -13.43 -11.28 -21.57
C ARG A 65 -14.40 -12.46 -21.51
N ARG A 66 -14.58 -13.07 -20.33
CA ARG A 66 -15.42 -14.27 -20.16
C ARG A 66 -16.89 -14.02 -20.52
N MET A 67 -17.39 -12.82 -20.27
CA MET A 67 -18.77 -12.41 -20.55
C MET A 67 -18.95 -11.69 -21.89
N ASN A 68 -17.88 -11.53 -22.68
CA ASN A 68 -17.86 -10.78 -23.95
C ASN A 68 -18.33 -9.31 -23.82
N LEU A 69 -18.08 -8.68 -22.68
CA LEU A 69 -18.55 -7.33 -22.36
C LEU A 69 -17.47 -6.28 -22.62
N ARG A 70 -17.85 -5.15 -23.22
CA ARG A 70 -16.92 -4.03 -23.55
C ARG A 70 -16.59 -3.11 -22.37
N GLY A 71 -17.26 -3.23 -21.22
CA GLY A 71 -17.01 -2.33 -20.08
C GLY A 71 -17.63 -2.80 -18.76
N ARG A 72 -16.97 -2.46 -17.65
CA ARG A 72 -17.21 -2.97 -16.27
C ARG A 72 -18.48 -2.47 -15.55
N GLY A 73 -19.40 -1.85 -16.28
CA GLY A 73 -20.55 -1.16 -15.67
C GLY A 73 -20.16 0.06 -14.81
N LYS A 74 -21.15 0.66 -14.16
CA LYS A 74 -20.96 1.78 -13.21
C LYS A 74 -21.14 1.35 -11.77
N ALA A 75 -22.17 0.53 -11.49
CA ALA A 75 -22.53 0.11 -10.14
C ALA A 75 -21.44 -0.78 -9.49
N LEU A 76 -21.40 -0.81 -8.16
CA LEU A 76 -20.48 -1.67 -7.41
C LEU A 76 -20.76 -3.15 -7.72
N SER A 77 -22.01 -3.58 -7.59
CA SER A 77 -22.45 -4.96 -7.85
C SER A 77 -22.08 -5.48 -9.25
N GLN A 78 -22.08 -4.63 -10.28
CA GLN A 78 -21.63 -4.99 -11.64
C GLN A 78 -20.13 -5.33 -11.66
N LYS A 79 -19.30 -4.57 -10.95
CA LYS A 79 -17.85 -4.79 -10.85
C LYS A 79 -17.57 -6.04 -10.01
N GLN A 80 -18.27 -6.22 -8.89
CA GLN A 80 -18.15 -7.39 -8.01
C GLN A 80 -18.55 -8.69 -8.73
N ALA A 81 -19.66 -8.69 -9.48
CA ALA A 81 -20.07 -9.84 -10.28
C ALA A 81 -19.02 -10.19 -11.35
N LEU A 82 -18.46 -9.19 -12.04
CA LEU A 82 -17.39 -9.41 -13.02
C LEU A 82 -16.09 -9.89 -12.37
N ALA A 83 -15.76 -9.39 -11.18
CA ALA A 83 -14.62 -9.87 -10.40
C ALA A 83 -14.81 -11.33 -9.97
N ALA A 84 -15.98 -11.71 -9.44
CA ALA A 84 -16.27 -13.09 -9.06
C ALA A 84 -16.19 -14.07 -10.25
N ILE A 85 -16.81 -13.71 -11.39
CA ILE A 85 -16.75 -14.48 -12.64
C ILE A 85 -15.31 -14.60 -13.16
N GLY A 86 -14.55 -13.50 -13.08
CA GLY A 86 -13.19 -13.42 -13.60
C GLY A 86 -12.13 -14.05 -12.70
N GLN A 87 -12.28 -13.98 -11.37
CA GLN A 87 -11.32 -14.47 -10.39
C GLN A 87 -11.14 -15.99 -10.50
N GLY A 88 -12.24 -16.75 -10.63
CA GLY A 88 -12.18 -18.20 -10.88
C GLY A 88 -11.50 -18.58 -12.20
N ARG A 89 -11.50 -17.68 -13.19
CA ARG A 89 -10.78 -17.86 -14.47
C ARG A 89 -9.34 -17.35 -14.42
N LEU A 90 -9.05 -16.36 -13.57
CA LEU A 90 -7.71 -15.81 -13.33
C LEU A 90 -6.85 -16.80 -12.53
N ILE A 91 -7.39 -17.37 -11.44
CA ILE A 91 -6.66 -18.39 -10.68
C ILE A 91 -6.42 -19.63 -11.53
N ALA A 92 -7.41 -20.09 -12.31
CA ALA A 92 -7.23 -21.19 -13.24
C ALA A 92 -6.21 -20.88 -14.35
N LEU A 93 -6.07 -19.63 -14.80
CA LEU A 93 -5.03 -19.24 -15.76
C LEU A 93 -3.62 -19.36 -15.14
N TRP A 94 -3.45 -18.89 -13.90
CA TRP A 94 -2.19 -19.07 -13.18
C TRP A 94 -1.88 -20.54 -12.91
N ASP A 95 -2.87 -21.30 -12.42
CA ASP A 95 -2.77 -22.73 -12.13
C ASP A 95 -2.28 -23.51 -13.35
N ASN A 96 -2.97 -23.37 -14.50
CA ASN A 96 -2.58 -24.04 -15.74
C ASN A 96 -1.15 -23.72 -16.20
N LEU A 97 -0.67 -22.48 -16.00
CA LEU A 97 0.69 -22.06 -16.38
C LEU A 97 1.75 -22.59 -15.41
N PHE A 98 1.52 -22.47 -14.09
CA PHE A 98 2.44 -22.99 -13.07
C PHE A 98 2.51 -24.53 -13.08
N SER A 99 1.41 -25.22 -13.38
CA SER A 99 1.38 -26.68 -13.55
C SER A 99 2.20 -27.19 -14.75
N GLN A 100 2.60 -26.33 -15.71
CA GLN A 100 3.54 -26.77 -16.76
C GLN A 100 4.97 -26.99 -16.23
N LEU A 101 5.26 -26.54 -15.00
CA LEU A 101 6.56 -26.62 -14.33
C LEU A 101 6.45 -27.27 -12.94
N ASP A 102 5.42 -28.09 -12.70
CA ASP A 102 5.15 -28.82 -11.45
C ASP A 102 5.12 -27.96 -10.16
N GLN A 103 4.92 -26.64 -10.28
CA GLN A 103 4.90 -25.71 -9.15
C GLN A 103 3.47 -25.55 -8.61
N PRO A 104 3.13 -26.07 -7.42
CA PRO A 104 1.80 -25.84 -6.83
C PRO A 104 1.61 -24.37 -6.46
N ILE A 105 0.37 -23.89 -6.61
CA ILE A 105 -0.08 -22.56 -6.18
C ILE A 105 -1.20 -22.66 -5.14
N ALA A 106 -1.46 -21.56 -4.43
CA ALA A 106 -2.62 -21.44 -3.55
C ALA A 106 -3.29 -20.07 -3.71
N GLN A 107 -4.61 -20.05 -3.82
CA GLN A 107 -5.37 -18.80 -3.87
C GLN A 107 -5.50 -18.19 -2.48
N ILE A 108 -5.16 -16.90 -2.36
CA ILE A 108 -5.41 -16.09 -1.18
C ILE A 108 -6.29 -14.90 -1.59
N LEU A 109 -7.44 -14.76 -0.96
CA LEU A 109 -8.32 -13.60 -1.08
C LEU A 109 -8.40 -12.89 0.27
N LEU A 110 -8.11 -11.60 0.30
CA LEU A 110 -8.11 -10.77 1.50
C LEU A 110 -8.93 -9.49 1.28
N THR A 111 -9.38 -8.87 2.37
CA THR A 111 -9.84 -7.48 2.37
C THR A 111 -9.05 -6.66 3.38
N ARG A 112 -9.15 -5.32 3.29
CA ARG A 112 -8.65 -4.45 4.36
C ARG A 112 -9.22 -4.81 5.74
N MET A 113 -10.45 -5.32 5.84
CA MET A 113 -11.05 -5.67 7.13
C MET A 113 -10.30 -6.82 7.81
N ASP A 114 -9.81 -7.79 7.04
CA ASP A 114 -9.05 -8.94 7.54
C ASP A 114 -7.63 -8.54 7.99
N ILE A 115 -7.08 -7.51 7.35
CA ILE A 115 -5.81 -6.88 7.74
C ILE A 115 -5.98 -6.01 9.01
N SER A 116 -7.10 -5.30 9.13
CA SER A 116 -7.39 -4.40 10.25
C SER A 116 -7.74 -5.12 11.56
N ASP A 117 -8.07 -6.40 11.51
CA ASP A 117 -8.33 -7.22 12.69
C ASP A 117 -7.07 -8.00 13.08
N ARG A 118 -6.70 -7.96 14.36
CA ARG A 118 -5.43 -8.54 14.83
C ARG A 118 -5.39 -10.06 14.67
N THR A 119 -6.53 -10.73 14.86
CA THR A 119 -6.67 -12.18 14.83
C THR A 119 -6.68 -12.68 13.38
N ARG A 120 -7.43 -12.02 12.49
CA ARG A 120 -7.42 -12.32 11.05
C ARG A 120 -6.07 -12.04 10.40
N TYR A 121 -5.38 -10.96 10.79
CA TYR A 121 -4.00 -10.71 10.37
C TYR A 121 -3.06 -11.86 10.75
N LEU A 122 -3.13 -12.34 12.00
CA LEU A 122 -2.30 -13.46 12.47
C LEU A 122 -2.66 -14.79 11.78
N ASN A 123 -3.94 -15.04 11.55
CA ASN A 123 -4.39 -16.23 10.82
C ASN A 123 -3.86 -16.21 9.37
N ALA A 124 -3.96 -15.06 8.68
CA ALA A 124 -3.39 -14.90 7.34
C ALA A 124 -1.87 -15.10 7.34
N GLN A 125 -1.15 -14.50 8.29
CA GLN A 125 0.30 -14.66 8.46
C GLN A 125 0.71 -16.13 8.66
N ASN A 126 -0.01 -16.87 9.50
CA ASN A 126 0.20 -18.30 9.71
C ASN A 126 -0.04 -19.10 8.41
N THR A 127 -1.12 -18.81 7.68
CA THR A 127 -1.41 -19.47 6.39
C THR A 127 -0.33 -19.19 5.33
N PHE A 128 0.15 -17.95 5.21
CA PHE A 128 1.27 -17.63 4.32
C PHE A 128 2.56 -18.36 4.73
N SER A 129 2.87 -18.42 6.03
CA SER A 129 4.05 -19.13 6.54
C SER A 129 4.00 -20.61 6.16
N GLU A 130 2.86 -21.26 6.33
CA GLU A 130 2.69 -22.69 6.02
C GLU A 130 2.76 -22.96 4.51
N LEU A 131 2.07 -22.17 3.69
CA LEU A 131 2.14 -22.29 2.23
C LEU A 131 3.58 -22.16 1.69
N LEU A 132 4.34 -21.18 2.20
CA LEU A 132 5.72 -20.96 1.76
C LEU A 132 6.68 -22.05 2.25
N GLN A 133 6.43 -22.66 3.42
CA GLN A 133 7.16 -23.84 3.93
C GLN A 133 6.87 -25.09 3.09
N MET A 134 5.60 -25.35 2.75
CA MET A 134 5.19 -26.43 1.83
C MET A 134 5.70 -26.24 0.38
N GLY A 135 6.34 -25.10 0.09
CA GLY A 135 6.92 -24.80 -1.22
C GLY A 135 5.93 -24.24 -2.25
N VAL A 136 4.69 -24.00 -1.84
CA VAL A 136 3.61 -23.43 -2.66
C VAL A 136 3.89 -21.96 -2.95
N VAL A 137 3.44 -21.46 -4.10
CA VAL A 137 3.42 -20.02 -4.43
C VAL A 137 2.02 -19.44 -4.16
N PRO A 138 1.84 -18.57 -3.16
CA PRO A 138 0.56 -17.92 -2.90
C PRO A 138 0.23 -16.87 -3.98
N ILE A 139 -0.97 -16.94 -4.54
CA ILE A 139 -1.52 -15.99 -5.51
C ILE A 139 -2.58 -15.14 -4.78
N VAL A 140 -2.23 -13.89 -4.48
CA VAL A 140 -3.01 -12.95 -3.68
C VAL A 140 -3.81 -12.01 -4.58
N ASN A 141 -5.10 -11.81 -4.27
CA ASN A 141 -5.92 -10.71 -4.80
C ASN A 141 -6.90 -10.19 -3.72
N GLU A 142 -7.50 -9.02 -3.95
CA GLU A 142 -8.58 -8.47 -3.11
C GLU A 142 -9.84 -9.34 -3.27
N ASN A 143 -10.61 -9.53 -2.18
CA ASN A 143 -11.91 -10.19 -2.22
C ASN A 143 -13.02 -9.21 -2.65
N ASP A 144 -12.99 -8.80 -3.92
CA ASP A 144 -13.93 -7.83 -4.54
C ASP A 144 -15.39 -8.02 -4.10
N THR A 145 -15.86 -9.27 -3.99
CA THR A 145 -17.24 -9.64 -3.64
C THR A 145 -17.73 -9.06 -2.31
N VAL A 146 -16.83 -8.87 -1.35
CA VAL A 146 -17.14 -8.35 0.00
C VAL A 146 -16.40 -7.05 0.34
N SER A 147 -15.55 -6.56 -0.57
CA SER A 147 -14.85 -5.28 -0.40
C SER A 147 -15.74 -4.09 -0.79
N VAL A 148 -15.65 -2.99 -0.03
CA VAL A 148 -16.54 -1.82 -0.15
C VAL A 148 -15.80 -0.59 -0.70
N THR A 149 -16.37 0.06 -1.72
CA THR A 149 -15.71 1.13 -2.49
C THR A 149 -15.41 2.43 -1.74
N GLU A 150 -15.97 2.63 -0.55
CA GLU A 150 -15.82 3.87 0.21
C GLU A 150 -14.43 3.97 0.86
N ILE A 151 -13.80 2.84 1.16
CA ILE A 151 -12.45 2.77 1.72
C ILE A 151 -11.43 2.78 0.56
N LYS A 152 -11.09 3.98 0.08
CA LYS A 152 -10.19 4.23 -1.07
C LYS A 152 -8.70 3.93 -0.82
N PHE A 153 -8.41 2.68 -0.46
CA PHE A 153 -7.11 2.00 -0.60
C PHE A 153 -7.24 0.74 -1.48
N GLY A 154 -8.37 0.59 -2.20
CA GLY A 154 -8.72 -0.57 -3.05
C GLY A 154 -7.92 -0.64 -4.34
N ASP A 155 -6.62 -0.89 -4.22
CA ASP A 155 -5.66 -1.05 -5.30
C ASP A 155 -4.63 -2.13 -4.90
N ASN A 156 -4.19 -2.95 -5.87
CA ASN A 156 -3.29 -4.05 -5.56
C ASN A 156 -1.84 -3.62 -5.33
N ASP A 157 -1.44 -2.38 -5.67
CA ASP A 157 -0.15 -1.84 -5.21
C ASP A 157 -0.18 -1.84 -3.66
N THR A 158 -1.20 -1.24 -3.06
CA THR A 158 -1.43 -1.25 -1.60
C THR A 158 -1.50 -2.67 -1.02
N LEU A 159 -2.33 -3.55 -1.60
CA LEU A 159 -2.47 -4.94 -1.11
C LEU A 159 -1.13 -5.70 -1.14
N SER A 160 -0.27 -5.43 -2.13
CA SER A 160 1.04 -6.08 -2.23
C SER A 160 2.05 -5.60 -1.17
N ALA A 161 2.00 -4.32 -0.78
CA ALA A 161 2.79 -3.79 0.33
C ALA A 161 2.32 -4.33 1.70
N ILE A 162 1.02 -4.56 1.86
CA ILE A 162 0.50 -5.22 3.05
C ILE A 162 0.88 -6.70 3.06
N SER A 163 0.82 -7.37 1.91
CA SER A 163 1.27 -8.76 1.76
C SER A 163 2.77 -8.89 2.06
N SER A 164 3.59 -7.92 1.63
CA SER A 164 5.04 -7.90 1.91
C SER A 164 5.35 -7.73 3.39
N ALA A 165 4.56 -6.94 4.12
CA ALA A 165 4.64 -6.83 5.57
C ALA A 165 4.19 -8.12 6.30
N ILE A 166 3.11 -8.76 5.85
CA ILE A 166 2.59 -10.02 6.43
C ILE A 166 3.62 -11.15 6.35
N VAL A 167 4.31 -11.30 5.20
CA VAL A 167 5.28 -12.39 4.98
C VAL A 167 6.73 -12.03 5.33
N HIS A 168 6.96 -10.82 5.85
CA HIS A 168 8.29 -10.26 6.13
C HIS A 168 9.24 -10.32 4.91
N ALA A 169 8.78 -9.76 3.78
CA ALA A 169 9.53 -9.81 2.53
C ALA A 169 10.74 -8.86 2.54
N ASP A 170 11.88 -9.35 2.02
CA ASP A 170 13.06 -8.53 1.70
C ASP A 170 12.77 -7.58 0.54
N TYR A 171 11.97 -8.03 -0.43
CA TYR A 171 11.66 -7.33 -1.68
C TYR A 171 10.17 -7.29 -2.04
N LEU A 172 9.73 -6.15 -2.55
CA LEU A 172 8.45 -5.96 -3.26
C LEU A 172 8.72 -5.42 -4.66
N PHE A 173 8.36 -6.16 -5.70
CA PHE A 173 8.45 -5.74 -7.10
C PHE A 173 7.07 -5.30 -7.61
N LEU A 174 6.90 -4.00 -7.82
CA LEU A 174 5.74 -3.38 -8.46
C LEU A 174 5.95 -3.39 -9.99
N LEU A 175 5.55 -4.47 -10.66
CA LEU A 175 5.65 -4.60 -12.11
C LEU A 175 4.53 -3.80 -12.80
N THR A 176 4.91 -2.91 -13.71
CA THR A 176 3.99 -1.92 -14.31
C THR A 176 4.30 -1.64 -15.78
N ASP A 177 3.51 -0.77 -16.41
CA ASP A 177 3.57 -0.27 -17.78
C ASP A 177 4.49 0.96 -17.99
N VAL A 178 5.40 1.21 -17.03
CA VAL A 178 6.45 2.23 -17.08
C VAL A 178 7.77 1.66 -16.56
N GLU A 179 8.91 2.18 -17.03
CA GLU A 179 10.24 1.64 -16.71
C GLU A 179 10.71 1.98 -15.29
N CYS A 180 10.42 3.18 -14.84
CA CYS A 180 10.77 3.69 -13.52
C CYS A 180 9.87 4.89 -13.17
N LEU A 181 10.08 5.45 -11.97
CA LEU A 181 9.63 6.79 -11.63
C LEU A 181 10.55 7.82 -12.32
N TYR A 182 9.98 8.92 -12.79
CA TYR A 182 10.71 10.06 -13.37
C TYR A 182 10.43 11.33 -12.55
N THR A 183 11.29 12.36 -12.68
CA THR A 183 11.11 13.65 -12.01
C THR A 183 9.86 14.41 -12.48
N ASP A 184 9.43 14.18 -13.72
CA ASP A 184 8.17 14.66 -14.32
C ASP A 184 7.71 13.61 -15.36
N ASN A 185 6.58 13.80 -16.03
CA ASN A 185 6.06 12.86 -17.04
C ASN A 185 6.89 12.92 -18.35
N PRO A 186 7.68 11.87 -18.69
CA PRO A 186 8.58 11.88 -19.85
C PRO A 186 7.86 11.87 -21.20
N ARG A 187 6.54 11.65 -21.23
CA ARG A 187 5.72 11.78 -22.45
C ARG A 187 5.42 13.25 -22.80
N ASN A 188 5.55 14.15 -21.83
CA ASN A 188 5.18 15.55 -21.94
C ASN A 188 6.37 16.49 -21.71
N ASN A 189 7.37 16.06 -20.93
CA ASN A 189 8.57 16.81 -20.58
C ASN A 189 9.83 16.03 -20.98
N PRO A 190 10.57 16.45 -22.03
CA PRO A 190 11.81 15.80 -22.46
C PRO A 190 12.95 15.84 -21.42
N ASP A 191 12.95 16.79 -20.49
CA ASP A 191 13.96 16.93 -19.43
C ASP A 191 13.67 16.04 -18.20
N ALA A 192 12.61 15.22 -18.25
CA ALA A 192 12.24 14.30 -17.18
C ALA A 192 13.28 13.19 -16.98
N LYS A 193 13.97 13.19 -15.83
CA LYS A 193 15.08 12.26 -15.53
C LYS A 193 14.59 11.05 -14.72
N PRO A 194 15.15 9.85 -14.95
CA PRO A 194 14.76 8.64 -14.22
C PRO A 194 15.26 8.68 -12.77
N VAL A 195 14.35 8.51 -11.81
CA VAL A 195 14.64 8.45 -10.37
C VAL A 195 15.09 7.02 -10.04
N ARG A 196 16.41 6.78 -10.01
CA ARG A 196 16.98 5.43 -9.82
C ARG A 196 16.84 4.92 -8.37
N VAL A 197 16.99 5.80 -7.38
CA VAL A 197 17.04 5.46 -5.94
C VAL A 197 16.21 6.46 -5.15
N VAL A 198 15.43 5.95 -4.18
CA VAL A 198 14.67 6.75 -3.21
C VAL A 198 15.02 6.30 -1.80
N ARG A 199 15.58 7.21 -0.99
CA ARG A 199 15.85 6.98 0.45
C ARG A 199 14.78 7.60 1.36
N ASP A 200 14.15 8.68 0.86
CA ASP A 200 13.19 9.51 1.57
C ASP A 200 12.02 9.73 0.60
N ILE A 201 10.87 9.14 0.91
CA ILE A 201 9.72 9.16 0.01
C ILE A 201 8.90 10.45 0.11
N GLU A 202 9.01 11.22 1.19
CA GLU A 202 8.32 12.51 1.34
C GLU A 202 8.94 13.56 0.43
N LYS A 203 10.28 13.61 0.36
CA LYS A 203 10.99 14.45 -0.62
C LYS A 203 10.57 14.13 -2.05
N VAL A 204 10.34 12.86 -2.37
CA VAL A 204 9.90 12.41 -3.70
C VAL A 204 8.42 12.74 -3.95
N LYS A 205 7.52 12.55 -2.98
CA LYS A 205 6.12 12.99 -3.08
C LYS A 205 5.99 14.50 -3.34
N GLN A 206 6.88 15.30 -2.77
CA GLN A 206 6.94 16.77 -2.97
C GLN A 206 7.48 17.18 -4.35
N GLN A 207 8.26 16.32 -5.01
CA GLN A 207 8.90 16.61 -6.30
C GLN A 207 8.16 16.02 -7.51
N VAL A 208 7.36 14.97 -7.32
CA VAL A 208 6.71 14.21 -8.41
C VAL A 208 5.29 14.71 -8.68
N SER A 209 5.04 15.20 -9.89
CA SER A 209 3.70 15.54 -10.40
C SER A 209 2.81 14.30 -10.58
N THR A 210 2.16 13.86 -9.50
CA THR A 210 1.26 12.68 -9.49
C THR A 210 -0.07 12.86 -10.23
N ALA A 211 -0.40 14.06 -10.70
CA ALA A 211 -1.73 14.44 -11.18
C ALA A 211 -2.15 13.85 -12.54
N THR A 212 -1.22 13.40 -13.38
CA THR A 212 -1.43 13.29 -14.84
C THR A 212 -1.29 11.87 -15.40
N LEU A 213 -1.48 10.83 -14.57
CA LEU A 213 -1.20 9.42 -14.96
C LEU A 213 -2.34 8.46 -14.58
N GLY A 214 -3.11 8.02 -15.59
CA GLY A 214 -4.07 6.93 -15.48
C GLY A 214 -4.53 6.39 -16.84
N THR A 215 -4.34 5.09 -17.06
CA THR A 215 -4.97 4.35 -18.18
C THR A 215 -6.37 3.87 -17.75
N SER A 216 -7.31 3.74 -18.70
CA SER A 216 -8.75 3.56 -18.41
C SER A 216 -9.13 2.31 -17.60
N LEU A 217 -8.21 1.34 -17.46
CA LEU A 217 -8.42 0.04 -16.82
C LEU A 217 -7.46 -0.23 -15.66
N GLY A 218 -6.46 0.63 -15.42
CA GLY A 218 -5.72 0.67 -14.16
C GLY A 218 -6.53 1.40 -13.08
N THR A 219 -6.52 0.90 -11.84
CA THR A 219 -7.08 1.62 -10.68
C THR A 219 -5.99 2.36 -9.88
N GLY A 220 -4.75 1.90 -9.93
CA GLY A 220 -3.60 2.52 -9.26
C GLY A 220 -2.65 3.21 -10.25
N GLY A 221 -2.51 4.54 -10.12
CA GLY A 221 -1.55 5.36 -10.87
C GLY A 221 -0.13 5.31 -10.27
N MET A 222 0.65 6.39 -10.39
CA MET A 222 1.94 6.49 -9.67
C MET A 222 1.77 6.81 -8.18
N SER A 223 0.69 7.50 -7.80
CA SER A 223 0.37 7.82 -6.41
C SER A 223 0.20 6.57 -5.53
N THR A 224 -0.50 5.54 -6.01
CA THR A 224 -0.66 4.27 -5.28
C THR A 224 0.65 3.50 -5.15
N LYS A 225 1.57 3.62 -6.11
CA LYS A 225 2.89 2.97 -6.07
C LYS A 225 3.81 3.66 -5.07
N LEU A 226 3.72 4.99 -4.94
CA LEU A 226 4.40 5.73 -3.86
C LEU A 226 3.83 5.34 -2.49
N ILE A 227 2.51 5.23 -2.35
CA ILE A 227 1.87 4.74 -1.11
C ILE A 227 2.33 3.31 -0.79
N ALA A 228 2.30 2.39 -1.77
CA ALA A 228 2.77 1.01 -1.58
C ALA A 228 4.25 0.95 -1.17
N ALA A 229 5.12 1.74 -1.79
CA ALA A 229 6.52 1.83 -1.44
C ALA A 229 6.74 2.41 -0.03
N GLU A 230 5.96 3.41 0.39
CA GLU A 230 5.98 3.92 1.77
C GLU A 230 5.61 2.83 2.78
N LEU A 231 4.49 2.14 2.54
CA LEU A 231 4.00 1.07 3.41
C LEU A 231 5.02 -0.07 3.55
N ALA A 232 5.56 -0.54 2.43
CA ALA A 232 6.52 -1.63 2.39
C ALA A 232 7.89 -1.24 2.97
N THR A 233 8.41 -0.04 2.67
CA THR A 233 9.69 0.43 3.24
C THR A 233 9.60 0.71 4.75
N ALA A 234 8.44 1.08 5.27
CA ALA A 234 8.16 1.15 6.71
C ALA A 234 8.12 -0.23 7.38
N ALA A 235 7.71 -1.29 6.68
CA ALA A 235 7.79 -2.69 7.14
C ALA A 235 9.20 -3.29 7.07
N GLY A 236 10.15 -2.59 6.45
CA GLY A 236 11.51 -3.09 6.22
C GLY A 236 11.72 -3.76 4.85
N THR A 237 10.72 -3.78 3.97
CA THR A 237 10.82 -4.33 2.60
C THR A 237 11.42 -3.31 1.63
N THR A 238 12.38 -3.74 0.80
CA THR A 238 12.90 -2.91 -0.29
C THR A 238 11.93 -2.94 -1.47
N THR A 239 11.42 -1.79 -1.90
CA THR A 239 10.41 -1.74 -2.98
C THR A 239 11.03 -1.31 -4.31
N VAL A 240 10.64 -1.96 -5.40
CA VAL A 240 11.17 -1.72 -6.74
C VAL A 240 10.03 -1.49 -7.72
N ILE A 241 10.03 -0.35 -8.42
CA ILE A 241 9.16 -0.12 -9.59
C ILE A 241 9.99 -0.42 -10.85
N MET A 242 9.48 -1.29 -11.72
CA MET A 242 10.13 -1.65 -12.98
C MET A 242 9.11 -2.08 -14.06
N HIS A 243 9.53 -2.04 -15.33
CA HIS A 243 8.66 -2.45 -16.44
C HIS A 243 8.37 -3.96 -16.40
N SER A 244 7.11 -4.35 -16.56
CA SER A 244 6.66 -5.74 -16.45
C SER A 244 7.26 -6.68 -17.51
N ALA A 245 7.52 -6.21 -18.74
CA ALA A 245 8.20 -7.02 -19.76
C ALA A 245 9.63 -7.41 -19.37
N ASN A 246 10.26 -6.64 -18.48
CA ASN A 246 11.65 -6.83 -18.06
C ASN A 246 11.74 -7.72 -16.80
N VAL A 247 10.74 -8.57 -16.52
CA VAL A 247 10.66 -9.40 -15.29
C VAL A 247 11.93 -10.21 -14.99
N LYS A 248 12.68 -10.63 -16.02
CA LYS A 248 13.96 -11.35 -15.87
C LYS A 248 15.12 -10.49 -15.33
N ASP A 249 14.98 -9.16 -15.29
CA ASP A 249 15.94 -8.28 -14.60
C ASP A 249 15.82 -8.34 -13.06
N ILE A 250 14.78 -8.99 -12.50
CA ILE A 250 14.66 -9.21 -11.04
C ILE A 250 15.92 -9.85 -10.46
N PHE A 251 16.52 -10.83 -11.15
CA PHE A 251 17.78 -11.46 -10.72
C PHE A 251 18.91 -10.43 -10.59
N ARG A 252 19.12 -9.59 -11.62
CA ARG A 252 20.13 -8.52 -11.60
C ARG A 252 19.83 -7.45 -10.55
N VAL A 253 18.56 -7.14 -10.27
CA VAL A 253 18.19 -6.21 -9.19
C VAL A 253 18.55 -6.79 -7.82
N ILE A 254 18.38 -8.11 -7.63
CA ILE A 254 18.80 -8.80 -6.40
C ILE A 254 20.33 -8.89 -6.31
N GLU A 255 21.02 -9.29 -7.38
CA GLU A 255 22.48 -9.47 -7.44
C GLU A 255 23.29 -8.17 -7.34
N LYS A 256 22.97 -7.15 -8.16
CA LYS A 256 23.64 -5.83 -8.16
C LYS A 256 23.08 -4.88 -7.10
N GLY A 257 22.12 -5.31 -6.29
CA GLY A 257 21.65 -4.51 -5.17
C GLY A 257 22.71 -4.42 -4.07
N ALA A 258 22.66 -3.34 -3.28
CA ALA A 258 22.81 -3.58 -1.86
C ALA A 258 21.73 -4.61 -1.48
N GLY A 259 22.11 -5.67 -0.76
CA GLY A 259 21.13 -6.60 -0.19
C GLY A 259 20.32 -5.92 0.93
N PRO A 260 19.75 -6.68 1.88
CA PRO A 260 19.22 -6.12 3.12
C PRO A 260 20.33 -5.62 4.08
N SER A 261 21.37 -4.98 3.54
CA SER A 261 22.37 -4.26 4.35
C SER A 261 21.72 -3.15 5.16
N ARG A 262 22.35 -2.81 6.27
CA ARG A 262 21.88 -1.86 7.28
C ARG A 262 22.61 -0.52 7.22
N ASP A 263 23.60 -0.39 6.35
CA ASP A 263 24.50 0.77 6.33
C ASP A 263 24.27 1.64 5.08
N ILE A 264 24.20 2.96 5.29
CA ILE A 264 24.03 3.96 4.22
C ILE A 264 25.22 3.95 3.25
N SER A 265 26.42 3.60 3.73
CA SER A 265 27.66 3.63 2.96
C SER A 265 27.78 2.51 1.92
N GLU A 266 27.08 1.38 2.10
CA GLU A 266 27.19 0.21 1.22
C GLU A 266 26.28 0.25 -0.02
N THR A 267 25.46 1.29 -0.21
CA THR A 267 24.58 1.39 -1.39
C THR A 267 25.41 1.61 -2.67
N PRO A 268 25.40 0.70 -3.66
CA PRO A 268 26.19 0.87 -4.88
C PRO A 268 25.73 2.07 -5.72
N TYR A 269 26.63 2.56 -6.57
CA TYR A 269 26.25 3.43 -7.70
C TYR A 269 25.39 2.61 -8.68
N LEU A 270 24.07 2.75 -8.55
CA LEU A 270 23.06 1.95 -9.25
C LEU A 270 22.86 2.34 -10.73
N GLU A 271 23.78 3.09 -11.32
CA GLU A 271 23.73 3.51 -12.73
C GLU A 271 23.83 2.30 -13.68
N GLU A 272 24.73 1.35 -13.40
CA GLU A 272 24.89 0.10 -14.16
C GLU A 272 23.84 -1.00 -13.85
N GLY A 273 22.77 -0.67 -13.12
CA GLY A 273 21.66 -1.61 -12.86
C GLY A 273 20.60 -1.57 -13.96
N PRO A 274 19.70 -2.58 -14.04
CA PRO A 274 18.50 -2.50 -14.88
C PRO A 274 17.71 -1.20 -14.64
N LEU A 275 17.01 -0.69 -15.66
CA LEU A 275 16.20 0.52 -15.51
C LEU A 275 14.99 0.25 -14.60
N CYS A 276 15.02 0.86 -13.43
CA CYS A 276 14.05 0.72 -12.35
C CYS A 276 14.24 1.85 -11.32
N THR A 277 13.26 2.01 -10.42
CA THR A 277 13.37 2.83 -9.20
C THR A 277 13.40 1.93 -7.98
N ARG A 278 14.41 2.10 -7.12
CA ARG A 278 14.55 1.34 -5.86
C ARG A 278 14.28 2.25 -4.66
N PHE A 279 13.19 1.99 -3.96
CA PHE A 279 12.87 2.59 -2.67
C PHE A 279 13.52 1.74 -1.57
N LEU A 280 14.49 2.34 -0.87
CA LEU A 280 15.22 1.66 0.19
C LEU A 280 14.36 1.57 1.45
N ARG A 281 14.39 0.41 2.11
CA ARG A 281 13.76 0.17 3.41
C ARG A 281 14.24 1.17 4.47
N ARG A 282 13.37 1.58 5.41
CA ARG A 282 13.78 2.40 6.57
C ARG A 282 14.74 1.59 7.45
N GLU A 283 15.82 2.21 7.94
CA GLU A 283 16.82 1.55 8.82
C GLU A 283 16.15 0.97 10.08
N THR A 284 15.29 1.79 10.69
CA THR A 284 14.47 1.48 11.87
C THR A 284 13.07 1.03 11.43
N ALA A 285 13.01 -0.07 10.67
CA ALA A 285 11.77 -0.72 10.28
C ALA A 285 10.80 -0.90 11.47
N LEU A 286 9.52 -0.59 11.26
CA LEU A 286 8.50 -0.68 12.30
C LEU A 286 8.27 -2.15 12.64
N LYS A 287 8.43 -2.52 13.92
CA LYS A 287 8.00 -3.83 14.44
C LYS A 287 6.53 -4.07 14.09
N ASP A 288 6.17 -5.30 13.73
CA ASP A 288 4.89 -5.68 13.12
C ASP A 288 3.66 -5.02 13.77
N ARG A 289 3.58 -5.03 15.12
CA ARG A 289 2.46 -4.44 15.85
C ARG A 289 2.40 -2.90 15.73
N LYS A 290 3.54 -2.21 15.63
CA LYS A 290 3.58 -0.76 15.33
C LYS A 290 3.24 -0.48 13.86
N TRP A 291 3.80 -1.26 12.93
CA TRP A 291 3.47 -1.15 11.50
C TRP A 291 1.96 -1.34 11.26
N TRP A 292 1.38 -2.37 11.86
CA TRP A 292 -0.04 -2.68 11.82
C TRP A 292 -0.91 -1.54 12.37
N ILE A 293 -0.52 -0.92 13.50
CA ILE A 293 -1.22 0.24 14.07
C ILE A 293 -1.13 1.49 13.17
N ALA A 294 0.04 1.78 12.61
CA ALA A 294 0.23 2.94 11.74
C ALA A 294 -0.48 2.78 10.38
N HIS A 295 -0.47 1.59 9.80
CA HIS A 295 -0.80 1.39 8.38
C HIS A 295 -1.96 0.41 8.13
N GLY A 296 -1.99 -0.73 8.81
CA GLY A 296 -3.07 -1.72 8.65
C GLY A 296 -4.43 -1.19 9.13
N LEU A 297 -4.43 -0.48 10.26
CA LEU A 297 -5.65 0.04 10.87
C LEU A 297 -6.25 1.24 10.13
N HIS A 298 -7.58 1.25 10.02
CA HIS A 298 -8.37 2.42 9.70
C HIS A 298 -8.66 3.20 10.99
N SER A 299 -8.40 4.51 10.98
CA SER A 299 -8.66 5.37 12.14
C SER A 299 -10.13 5.75 12.20
N ALA A 300 -10.85 5.27 13.22
CA ALA A 300 -12.28 5.53 13.41
C ALA A 300 -12.57 6.98 13.85
N GLY A 301 -11.62 7.63 14.52
CA GLY A 301 -11.70 9.05 14.89
C GLY A 301 -10.35 9.72 15.11
N THR A 302 -10.38 10.93 15.65
CA THR A 302 -9.21 11.74 16.03
C THR A 302 -9.20 12.00 17.54
N ILE A 303 -8.01 12.04 18.13
CA ILE A 303 -7.78 12.63 19.45
C ILE A 303 -6.73 13.74 19.31
N VAL A 304 -7.09 14.94 19.75
CA VAL A 304 -6.23 16.13 19.73
C VAL A 304 -5.60 16.30 21.10
N ILE A 305 -4.28 16.48 21.14
CA ILE A 305 -3.47 16.55 22.35
C ILE A 305 -2.70 17.86 22.44
N ASP A 306 -2.32 18.26 23.65
CA ASP A 306 -1.45 19.44 23.86
C ASP A 306 0.04 19.14 23.61
N GLU A 307 0.86 20.19 23.55
CA GLU A 307 2.29 20.07 23.27
C GLU A 307 3.08 19.41 24.42
N GLY A 308 2.64 19.53 25.66
CA GLY A 308 3.21 18.83 26.83
C GLY A 308 2.95 17.33 26.77
N ALA A 309 1.73 16.94 26.40
CA ALA A 309 1.35 15.56 26.12
C ALA A 309 2.19 14.97 24.98
N TYR A 310 2.35 15.70 23.88
CA TYR A 310 3.21 15.31 22.76
C TYR A 310 4.67 15.09 23.19
N ARG A 311 5.26 16.05 23.93
CA ARG A 311 6.61 15.94 24.51
C ARG A 311 6.75 14.84 25.56
N ALA A 312 5.66 14.27 26.07
CA ALA A 312 5.67 13.12 26.96
C ALA A 312 5.64 11.80 26.18
N ILE A 313 4.73 11.64 25.22
CA ILE A 313 4.58 10.39 24.44
C ILE A 313 5.76 10.09 23.50
N GLN A 314 6.58 11.09 23.16
CA GLN A 314 7.83 10.88 22.41
C GLN A 314 8.95 10.25 23.25
N ARG A 315 8.87 10.28 24.59
CA ARG A 315 9.89 9.73 25.48
C ARG A 315 9.81 8.20 25.51
N LYS A 316 10.97 7.52 25.54
CA LYS A 316 11.01 6.04 25.55
C LYS A 316 10.30 5.46 26.78
N GLU A 317 10.39 6.16 27.89
CA GLU A 317 9.86 5.80 29.21
C GLU A 317 8.33 5.80 29.23
N SER A 318 7.68 6.54 28.31
CA SER A 318 6.20 6.56 28.18
C SER A 318 5.62 5.25 27.64
N GLY A 319 6.45 4.40 27.01
CA GLY A 319 6.00 3.25 26.22
C GLY A 319 5.22 3.61 24.93
N GLY A 320 5.02 4.90 24.65
CA GLY A 320 4.08 5.38 23.62
C GLY A 320 2.63 5.30 24.10
N ARG A 321 2.32 5.89 25.26
CA ARG A 321 0.97 5.90 25.85
C ARG A 321 0.53 7.30 26.24
N LEU A 322 -0.73 7.64 25.96
CA LEU A 322 -1.34 8.94 26.27
C LEU A 322 -2.17 8.87 27.55
N LEU A 323 -1.90 9.78 28.48
CA LEU A 323 -2.73 9.98 29.67
C LEU A 323 -3.91 10.93 29.36
N PRO A 324 -5.09 10.77 29.98
CA PRO A 324 -6.26 11.63 29.76
C PRO A 324 -5.97 13.12 29.96
N ALA A 325 -5.07 13.45 30.89
CA ALA A 325 -4.64 14.81 31.21
C ALA A 325 -4.11 15.59 30.00
N GLY A 326 -3.61 14.90 28.97
CA GLY A 326 -3.06 15.50 27.76
C GLY A 326 -4.04 15.66 26.59
N VAL A 327 -5.31 15.28 26.77
CA VAL A 327 -6.34 15.36 25.71
C VAL A 327 -7.04 16.71 25.75
N VAL A 328 -7.08 17.36 24.59
CA VAL A 328 -7.76 18.65 24.34
C VAL A 328 -9.15 18.44 23.77
N ARG A 329 -9.28 17.58 22.75
CA ARG A 329 -10.52 17.37 21.97
C ARG A 329 -10.58 15.93 21.46
N VAL A 330 -11.80 15.38 21.37
CA VAL A 330 -12.08 14.08 20.75
C VAL A 330 -12.99 14.32 19.54
N GLU A 331 -12.75 13.63 18.42
CA GLU A 331 -13.50 13.83 17.18
C GLU A 331 -13.91 12.51 16.53
N GLY A 332 -15.17 12.43 16.11
CA GLY A 332 -15.75 11.24 15.50
C GLY A 332 -16.09 10.12 16.50
N PRO A 333 -17.08 9.27 16.20
CA PRO A 333 -17.44 8.15 17.05
C PRO A 333 -16.45 7.00 16.89
N PHE A 334 -15.91 6.49 17.99
CA PHE A 334 -15.09 5.27 18.01
C PHE A 334 -15.28 4.50 19.31
N ALA A 335 -15.10 3.18 19.25
CA ALA A 335 -15.13 2.28 20.39
C ALA A 335 -13.72 2.07 21.00
N SER A 336 -13.65 1.44 22.17
CA SER A 336 -12.39 0.94 22.71
C SER A 336 -11.72 -0.04 21.73
N HIS A 337 -10.38 -0.08 21.79
CA HIS A 337 -9.47 -0.83 20.93
C HIS A 337 -9.53 -0.52 19.41
N GLN A 338 -10.36 0.43 18.96
CA GLN A 338 -10.25 0.98 17.62
C GLN A 338 -9.05 1.93 17.50
N ALA A 339 -8.53 2.08 16.29
CA ALA A 339 -7.46 3.03 16.04
C ALA A 339 -7.99 4.46 15.96
N VAL A 340 -7.20 5.39 16.49
CA VAL A 340 -7.43 6.83 16.42
C VAL A 340 -6.22 7.52 15.82
N ARG A 341 -6.44 8.58 15.04
CA ARG A 341 -5.38 9.55 14.71
C ARG A 341 -5.04 10.36 15.95
N LEU A 342 -3.77 10.73 16.10
CA LEU A 342 -3.30 11.68 17.08
C LEU A 342 -2.85 12.96 16.39
N ILE A 343 -3.40 14.09 16.83
CA ILE A 343 -3.05 15.43 16.36
C ILE A 343 -2.48 16.21 17.54
N VAL A 344 -1.32 16.85 17.38
CA VAL A 344 -0.84 17.84 18.37
C VAL A 344 -1.36 19.22 18.01
N ARG A 345 -2.00 19.91 18.97
CA ARG A 345 -2.34 21.34 18.87
C ARG A 345 -1.27 22.15 19.59
N ARG A 346 -0.51 22.93 18.83
CA ARG A 346 0.58 23.80 19.34
C ARG A 346 0.43 25.22 18.79
N ARG A 347 1.01 26.22 19.46
CA ARG A 347 0.97 27.60 18.92
C ARG A 347 1.85 27.71 17.67
N ARG A 348 1.40 28.49 16.70
CA ARG A 348 2.27 28.93 15.58
C ARG A 348 3.46 29.70 16.13
N ARG A 349 4.61 29.59 15.45
CA ARG A 349 5.80 30.39 15.74
C ARG A 349 5.89 31.52 14.73
N ASP A 350 5.62 32.74 15.17
CA ASP A 350 5.76 33.92 14.32
C ASP A 350 7.25 34.19 14.03
N HIS A 351 7.67 33.90 12.80
CA HIS A 351 9.04 34.13 12.32
C HIS A 351 9.32 35.63 12.04
N HIS A 352 8.98 36.51 12.98
CA HIS A 352 9.07 37.97 12.83
C HIS A 352 9.80 38.72 13.96
N HIS A 353 10.36 38.03 14.96
CA HIS A 353 11.15 38.65 16.04
C HIS A 353 12.59 38.10 16.14
N HIS A 354 13.30 38.07 15.01
CA HIS A 354 14.76 37.86 15.01
C HIS A 354 15.60 38.73 14.06
N HIS A 355 15.00 39.46 13.10
CA HIS A 355 15.76 40.41 12.27
C HIS A 355 16.07 41.72 13.00
N HIS A 356 15.07 42.30 13.68
CA HIS A 356 15.15 43.64 14.29
C HIS A 356 16.16 43.82 15.45
N ARG A 357 16.94 42.79 15.83
CA ARG A 357 18.02 42.92 16.82
C ARG A 357 19.44 42.92 16.22
N LEU A 358 19.60 42.62 14.92
CA LEU A 358 20.92 42.54 14.27
C LEU A 358 21.22 43.73 13.33
N GLU A 359 20.26 44.63 13.13
CA GLU A 359 20.40 45.79 12.24
C GLU A 359 20.83 47.08 12.98
N ASN A 360 20.61 47.18 14.30
CA ASN A 360 21.06 48.32 15.10
C ASN A 360 22.54 48.27 15.53
N GLU A 361 23.23 47.14 15.38
CA GLU A 361 24.65 46.97 15.76
C GLU A 361 25.60 47.05 14.55
N ARG A 362 25.14 47.56 13.40
CA ARG A 362 25.92 47.60 12.14
C ARG A 362 26.07 48.99 11.49
N ASN A 363 25.49 50.04 12.06
CA ASN A 363 25.56 51.41 11.53
C ASN A 363 26.61 52.31 12.21
N GLU A 364 27.43 51.78 13.12
CA GLU A 364 28.59 52.48 13.68
C GLU A 364 29.89 51.74 13.32
N ASN A 365 30.76 52.43 12.56
CA ASN A 365 32.11 52.07 12.09
C ASN A 365 32.30 51.55 10.64
N THR A 366 32.21 52.46 9.66
CA THR A 366 33.11 52.47 8.48
C THR A 366 33.37 53.89 7.99
N ASP A 367 34.59 54.41 8.20
CA ASP A 367 35.13 55.58 7.49
C ASP A 367 36.64 55.38 7.23
N GLY A 368 37.14 55.90 6.11
CA GLY A 368 38.53 55.82 5.65
C GLY A 368 39.00 54.44 5.09
N GLY A 369 39.99 54.43 4.16
CA GLY A 369 40.75 53.18 3.93
C GLY A 369 41.64 53.02 2.68
N VAL A 370 41.23 53.50 1.50
CA VAL A 370 42.06 53.76 0.28
C VAL A 370 43.18 52.76 -0.16
N SER A 371 43.02 52.20 -1.38
CA SER A 371 44.07 51.81 -2.37
C SER A 371 44.82 50.45 -2.37
N ARG A 372 44.56 49.71 -3.47
CA ARG A 372 45.48 49.30 -4.58
C ARG A 372 46.11 47.89 -4.66
N ASN A 373 46.13 47.44 -5.93
CA ASN A 373 46.96 46.40 -6.57
C ASN A 373 46.64 44.92 -6.22
N SER A 374 46.70 43.95 -7.13
CA SER A 374 46.81 43.95 -8.62
C SER A 374 46.76 42.50 -9.18
N ILE A 375 46.45 42.32 -10.47
CA ILE A 375 46.82 41.15 -11.34
C ILE A 375 46.09 39.82 -11.02
N ASP A 376 45.60 39.01 -11.97
CA ASP A 376 45.28 39.21 -13.40
C ASP A 376 44.20 38.20 -13.85
N VAL A 377 43.70 38.33 -15.08
CA VAL A 377 42.78 37.38 -15.76
C VAL A 377 43.43 36.90 -17.06
N ASP A 378 43.25 35.63 -17.43
CA ASP A 378 43.64 35.10 -18.74
C ASP A 378 42.52 34.24 -19.36
N GLU A 379 42.43 34.27 -20.70
CA GLU A 379 41.35 33.73 -21.53
C GLU A 379 41.91 33.35 -22.92
N SER A 380 41.88 32.06 -23.32
CA SER A 380 42.30 31.68 -24.69
C SER A 380 41.75 30.34 -25.24
N VAL A 381 41.56 30.34 -26.57
CA VAL A 381 40.84 29.41 -27.49
C VAL A 381 41.30 29.76 -28.95
N PRO A 382 41.24 28.96 -30.05
CA PRO A 382 40.80 27.56 -30.34
C PRO A 382 42.03 26.71 -30.83
N PRO A 383 42.16 25.98 -32.00
CA PRO A 383 41.22 25.39 -32.97
C PRO A 383 41.51 23.96 -33.53
N SER A 384 40.60 23.49 -34.38
CA SER A 384 40.67 22.25 -35.20
C SER A 384 41.46 22.40 -36.51
N PRO A 385 41.73 21.28 -37.22
CA PRO A 385 41.71 21.28 -38.70
C PRO A 385 40.83 20.15 -39.31
N THR A 386 40.77 20.04 -40.65
CA THR A 386 39.71 19.29 -41.38
C THR A 386 40.19 18.53 -42.64
N ARG A 387 39.28 17.64 -43.13
CA ARG A 387 39.11 17.11 -44.51
C ARG A 387 39.94 15.89 -44.98
N GLY A 388 39.22 14.98 -45.64
CA GLY A 388 39.70 13.99 -46.62
C GLY A 388 38.50 13.31 -47.31
N SER A 389 38.49 13.23 -48.64
CA SER A 389 37.55 12.39 -49.43
C SER A 389 38.15 10.98 -49.62
N THR A 390 37.51 9.90 -50.09
CA THR A 390 36.46 9.68 -51.12
C THR A 390 35.92 8.23 -50.89
N SER A 391 34.99 7.54 -51.58
CA SER A 391 34.33 7.68 -52.90
C SER A 391 32.99 6.88 -53.01
N THR A 392 32.59 6.55 -54.25
CA THR A 392 31.58 5.60 -54.77
C THR A 392 31.56 4.21 -54.11
N SER A 393 30.45 3.45 -54.10
CA SER A 393 29.69 3.01 -55.29
C SER A 393 28.21 2.62 -55.05
N ARG A 394 27.48 2.29 -56.14
CA ARG A 394 26.08 1.82 -56.16
C ARG A 394 26.00 0.41 -56.76
N PHE A 395 25.12 -0.45 -56.24
CA PHE A 395 24.27 -1.46 -56.91
C PHE A 395 23.29 -1.96 -55.83
N SER A 396 21.96 -2.08 -55.94
CA SER A 396 20.97 -2.22 -57.02
C SER A 396 20.63 -3.66 -57.46
N ILE A 397 19.47 -4.12 -56.97
CA ILE A 397 18.42 -4.90 -57.65
C ILE A 397 18.70 -6.37 -58.01
N ASP A 398 18.02 -7.27 -57.28
CA ASP A 398 17.13 -8.37 -57.70
C ASP A 398 16.95 -9.29 -56.46
N ASP A 399 15.77 -9.60 -55.93
CA ASP A 399 14.53 -10.16 -56.48
C ASP A 399 14.66 -11.59 -57.02
N THR A 400 14.07 -12.55 -56.30
CA THR A 400 13.42 -13.75 -56.86
C THR A 400 12.70 -14.54 -55.78
N SER A 401 11.54 -15.08 -56.14
CA SER A 401 10.75 -15.99 -55.31
C SER A 401 11.36 -17.40 -55.23
N ASN A 402 11.29 -18.07 -54.07
CA ASN A 402 10.82 -19.46 -54.05
C ASN A 402 10.34 -19.99 -52.67
N LYS A 403 9.19 -20.67 -52.73
CA LYS A 403 8.61 -21.64 -51.78
C LYS A 403 7.87 -22.67 -52.65
N PRO A 404 7.54 -23.90 -52.18
CA PRO A 404 7.80 -24.46 -50.85
C PRO A 404 8.56 -25.82 -50.92
N SER A 405 8.84 -26.41 -49.76
CA SER A 405 8.85 -27.89 -49.64
C SER A 405 8.35 -28.32 -48.26
N THR A 406 7.48 -29.32 -48.25
CA THR A 406 7.01 -30.02 -47.05
C THR A 406 7.79 -31.32 -46.86
N LEU A 407 8.20 -31.62 -45.64
CA LEU A 407 8.64 -32.97 -45.27
C LEU A 407 7.81 -33.49 -44.08
N ILE A 408 7.00 -34.49 -44.37
CA ILE A 408 6.33 -35.35 -43.38
C ILE A 408 7.15 -36.64 -43.32
N SER A 409 7.53 -37.08 -42.12
CA SER A 409 8.12 -38.40 -41.88
C SER A 409 7.06 -39.39 -41.35
N PRO A 410 6.97 -40.62 -41.88
CA PRO A 410 5.94 -41.58 -41.47
C PRO A 410 6.47 -42.73 -40.59
N ALA A 411 5.67 -43.19 -39.62
CA ALA A 411 5.72 -44.55 -39.09
C ALA A 411 4.42 -44.96 -38.38
N LEU A 412 3.94 -46.16 -38.75
CA LEU A 412 3.08 -47.14 -38.04
C LEU A 412 2.40 -46.68 -36.72
N LYS A 413 1.07 -46.67 -36.55
CA LYS A 413 0.03 -47.70 -36.82
C LYS A 413 0.33 -49.10 -36.29
N HIS A 414 -0.26 -49.44 -35.15
CA HIS A 414 -0.75 -50.79 -34.84
C HIS A 414 -2.00 -50.70 -33.92
N LEU A 415 -2.76 -51.79 -33.82
CA LEU A 415 -4.03 -51.91 -33.07
C LEU A 415 -5.19 -50.98 -33.52
N ALA A 416 -5.89 -51.42 -34.56
CA ALA A 416 -7.35 -51.33 -34.62
C ALA A 416 -7.89 -52.77 -34.75
N GLY A 417 -8.90 -53.17 -33.97
CA GLY A 417 -9.26 -54.61 -33.97
C GLY A 417 -10.28 -55.12 -32.95
N ALA A 418 -11.28 -54.35 -32.53
CA ALA A 418 -12.52 -54.88 -31.95
C ALA A 418 -13.63 -53.83 -32.00
N GLY A 419 -14.77 -54.15 -32.60
CA GLY A 419 -15.95 -53.28 -32.62
C GLY A 419 -17.21 -54.08 -32.30
N VAL A 420 -17.89 -53.72 -31.22
CA VAL A 420 -19.26 -54.14 -30.90
C VAL A 420 -19.97 -52.90 -30.38
N GLY A 421 -21.19 -52.64 -30.86
CA GLY A 421 -21.94 -51.44 -30.50
C GLY A 421 -22.58 -51.50 -29.11
N GLY A 422 -22.63 -50.35 -28.45
CA GLY A 422 -23.37 -50.13 -27.21
C GLY A 422 -23.48 -48.62 -26.93
N GLU A 423 -24.67 -48.14 -26.60
CA GLU A 423 -24.88 -46.74 -26.25
C GLU A 423 -24.28 -46.43 -24.85
N PRO A 424 -23.70 -45.22 -24.63
CA PRO A 424 -23.13 -44.85 -23.34
C PRO A 424 -24.24 -44.52 -22.32
N SER A 425 -24.72 -45.53 -21.61
CA SER A 425 -25.71 -45.38 -20.53
C SER A 425 -25.09 -44.71 -19.29
N THR A 426 -25.49 -43.47 -19.02
CA THR A 426 -25.04 -42.73 -17.84
C THR A 426 -25.69 -43.30 -16.57
N PRO A 427 -24.92 -43.70 -15.53
CA PRO A 427 -25.49 -44.22 -14.30
C PRO A 427 -26.17 -43.11 -13.50
N GLN A 428 -27.46 -43.27 -13.18
CA GLN A 428 -28.14 -42.39 -12.22
C GLN A 428 -27.74 -42.74 -10.79
N LEU A 429 -27.14 -41.78 -10.08
CA LEU A 429 -26.94 -41.87 -8.63
C LEU A 429 -28.21 -41.40 -7.92
N GLN A 430 -28.87 -42.30 -7.19
CA GLN A 430 -29.98 -41.97 -6.30
C GLN A 430 -29.44 -41.44 -4.96
N PRO A 431 -30.01 -40.35 -4.40
CA PRO A 431 -29.54 -39.79 -3.13
C PRO A 431 -29.99 -40.66 -1.94
N ILE A 432 -29.06 -41.44 -1.38
CA ILE A 432 -29.31 -42.22 -0.17
C ILE A 432 -29.19 -41.29 1.06
N LEU A 433 -30.28 -41.19 1.83
CA LEU A 433 -30.28 -40.52 3.13
C LEU A 433 -29.45 -41.32 4.15
N SER A 434 -28.38 -40.73 4.66
CA SER A 434 -27.69 -41.22 5.85
C SER A 434 -28.13 -40.41 7.07
N LEU A 435 -28.83 -41.07 7.99
CA LEU A 435 -29.25 -40.50 9.27
C LEU A 435 -28.53 -41.25 10.41
N SER A 436 -27.61 -40.57 11.08
CA SER A 436 -27.14 -40.95 12.42
C SER A 436 -27.05 -39.71 13.29
N SER A 437 -28.02 -39.57 14.19
CA SER A 437 -28.17 -38.44 15.12
C SER A 437 -27.60 -38.79 16.50
N SER A 438 -26.98 -37.81 17.15
CA SER A 438 -26.89 -37.76 18.62
C SER A 438 -27.09 -36.32 19.08
N ILE A 439 -28.09 -36.12 19.94
CA ILE A 439 -28.47 -34.82 20.51
C ILE A 439 -28.05 -34.78 21.98
N ALA A 440 -27.56 -33.63 22.44
CA ALA A 440 -27.44 -33.31 23.86
C ALA A 440 -27.93 -31.87 24.13
N SER A 441 -29.17 -31.78 24.61
CA SER A 441 -29.67 -30.68 25.46
C SER A 441 -29.08 -30.83 26.87
N LEU A 442 -29.04 -29.85 27.78
CA LEU A 442 -29.46 -28.43 27.83
C LEU A 442 -28.44 -27.71 28.77
N ASP A 443 -28.41 -26.39 28.98
CA ASP A 443 -29.30 -25.68 29.92
C ASP A 443 -29.15 -24.13 29.84
N PRO A 444 -30.17 -23.33 30.22
CA PRO A 444 -30.12 -21.87 30.15
C PRO A 444 -29.92 -21.21 31.53
N LEU A 445 -28.76 -20.61 31.79
CA LEU A 445 -28.54 -19.78 32.99
C LEU A 445 -28.90 -18.31 32.75
N SER A 446 -30.15 -17.96 33.07
CA SER A 446 -30.61 -16.57 33.08
C SER A 446 -30.00 -15.78 34.25
N LYS A 447 -29.15 -14.79 33.94
CA LYS A 447 -28.95 -13.62 34.81
C LYS A 447 -29.14 -12.34 34.00
N SER A 448 -29.88 -11.41 34.59
CA SER A 448 -30.37 -10.20 33.93
C SER A 448 -29.28 -9.16 33.70
N ILE A 449 -29.10 -8.74 32.45
CA ILE A 449 -28.49 -7.47 32.07
C ILE A 449 -29.50 -6.78 31.12
N PRO A 450 -29.91 -5.53 31.37
CA PRO A 450 -30.94 -4.87 30.56
C PRO A 450 -30.42 -4.56 29.16
N SER A 451 -31.21 -4.87 28.14
CA SER A 451 -30.93 -4.52 26.75
C SER A 451 -31.02 -3.01 26.55
N SER A 452 -29.95 -2.40 26.02
CA SER A 452 -29.97 -0.99 25.59
C SER A 452 -30.94 -0.78 24.41
N PRO A 453 -31.65 0.35 24.34
CA PRO A 453 -32.62 0.63 23.28
C PRO A 453 -31.94 0.89 21.93
N SER A 454 -32.64 0.60 20.83
CA SER A 454 -32.17 0.91 19.49
C SER A 454 -32.16 2.44 19.23
N PRO A 455 -31.34 2.95 18.29
CA PRO A 455 -31.14 4.39 18.11
C PRO A 455 -32.41 5.21 17.78
N ALA A 456 -33.46 4.57 17.27
CA ALA A 456 -34.71 5.23 16.91
C ALA A 456 -35.54 5.71 18.12
N THR A 457 -35.37 5.12 19.30
CA THR A 457 -36.22 5.41 20.47
C THR A 457 -35.74 6.63 21.27
N ILE A 458 -34.46 7.01 21.17
CA ILE A 458 -33.88 8.12 21.96
C ILE A 458 -34.37 9.49 21.47
N LEU A 459 -34.82 9.59 20.22
CA LEU A 459 -35.27 10.84 19.58
C LEU A 459 -36.71 11.28 19.93
N SER A 460 -37.45 10.53 20.77
CA SER A 460 -38.87 10.79 21.04
C SER A 460 -39.23 11.19 22.47
N MET A 461 -38.27 11.22 23.42
CA MET A 461 -38.56 11.39 24.86
C MET A 461 -37.86 12.60 25.52
N SER A 462 -37.74 13.73 24.81
CA SER A 462 -37.16 14.97 25.34
C SER A 462 -37.87 16.27 24.90
N ASN A 463 -39.04 16.18 24.25
CA ASN A 463 -39.74 17.32 23.65
C ASN A 463 -41.07 17.68 24.36
N SER A 464 -41.14 17.48 25.67
CA SER A 464 -42.20 18.01 26.54
C SER A 464 -41.62 18.41 27.90
N SER A 465 -42.08 19.53 28.45
CA SER A 465 -41.62 20.12 29.73
C SER A 465 -40.19 20.71 29.74
N ILE A 466 -40.00 21.81 29.02
CA ILE A 466 -39.22 23.03 29.38
C ILE A 466 -39.53 24.05 28.27
N ASN A 467 -40.69 24.70 28.36
CA ASN A 467 -41.08 25.75 27.40
C ASN A 467 -42.09 26.74 27.99
N GLU A 468 -41.84 27.15 29.23
CA GLU A 468 -42.50 28.29 29.89
C GLU A 468 -41.47 28.92 30.85
N ARG A 469 -41.47 30.26 30.97
CA ARG A 469 -40.55 31.08 31.80
C ARG A 469 -39.07 31.15 31.38
N LEU A 470 -38.79 31.57 30.15
CA LEU A 470 -37.66 32.48 29.89
C LEU A 470 -38.10 33.60 28.96
N ASP A 471 -38.37 34.76 29.53
CA ASP A 471 -38.75 35.96 28.79
C ASP A 471 -37.91 37.15 29.32
N LYS A 472 -37.36 37.95 28.38
CA LYS A 472 -36.58 39.19 28.62
C LYS A 472 -35.24 39.08 29.38
N ILE A 473 -34.22 38.49 28.74
CA ILE A 473 -32.83 38.99 28.81
C ILE A 473 -32.30 39.13 27.37
N SER A 474 -31.54 40.19 27.09
CA SER A 474 -31.16 40.61 25.73
C SER A 474 -30.26 39.61 24.99
N LEU A 475 -30.62 39.27 23.74
CA LEU A 475 -29.91 38.26 22.92
C LEU A 475 -28.64 38.76 22.20
N ASN A 476 -28.42 40.07 22.11
CA ASN A 476 -27.36 40.64 21.26
C ASN A 476 -25.93 40.49 21.82
N ASP A 477 -25.75 40.39 23.14
CA ASP A 477 -24.41 40.29 23.76
C ASP A 477 -23.81 38.88 23.70
N THR A 478 -24.63 37.84 23.55
CA THR A 478 -24.16 36.45 23.54
C THR A 478 -23.61 36.04 22.17
N GLU A 479 -24.35 36.31 21.07
CA GLU A 479 -23.86 36.01 19.72
C GLU A 479 -22.54 36.72 19.40
N GLN A 480 -22.35 37.96 19.87
CA GLN A 480 -21.09 38.67 19.67
C GLN A 480 -19.95 38.08 20.50
N ARG A 481 -20.22 37.50 21.67
CA ARG A 481 -19.18 36.86 22.51
C ARG A 481 -18.72 35.52 21.94
N ASP A 482 -19.64 34.70 21.42
CA ASP A 482 -19.26 33.39 20.88
C ASP A 482 -18.65 33.50 19.48
N LYS A 483 -19.16 34.37 18.58
CA LYS A 483 -18.47 34.68 17.31
C LYS A 483 -17.07 35.24 17.53
N LYS A 484 -16.89 36.13 18.52
CA LYS A 484 -15.57 36.67 18.83
C LYS A 484 -14.61 35.63 19.43
N ARG A 485 -15.12 34.62 20.14
CA ARG A 485 -14.32 33.46 20.56
C ARG A 485 -13.87 32.61 19.38
N GLU A 486 -14.77 32.31 18.44
CA GLU A 486 -14.44 31.54 17.24
C GLU A 486 -13.42 32.29 16.34
N GLU A 487 -13.53 33.61 16.22
CA GLU A 487 -12.59 34.45 15.47
C GLU A 487 -11.23 34.66 16.19
N GLU A 488 -11.19 34.67 17.53
CA GLU A 488 -9.95 34.79 18.33
C GLU A 488 -9.21 33.44 18.48
N GLU A 489 -9.89 32.28 18.54
CA GLU A 489 -9.22 30.98 18.65
C GLU A 489 -8.50 30.56 17.36
N GLY A 490 -8.99 30.97 16.18
CA GLY A 490 -8.47 30.54 14.88
C GLY A 490 -7.09 31.07 14.49
N GLN A 491 -6.58 32.14 15.13
CA GLN A 491 -5.41 32.87 14.61
C GLN A 491 -4.06 32.40 15.19
N GLY A 492 -4.03 31.73 16.34
CA GLY A 492 -2.80 31.46 17.10
C GLY A 492 -2.26 30.01 17.08
N TRP A 493 -2.98 29.05 16.51
CA TRP A 493 -2.70 27.62 16.67
C TRP A 493 -2.50 26.90 15.34
N GLU A 494 -1.70 25.83 15.37
CA GLU A 494 -1.59 24.84 14.31
C GLU A 494 -1.82 23.43 14.87
N GLU A 495 -2.56 22.64 14.11
CA GLU A 495 -2.88 21.24 14.39
C GLU A 495 -2.16 20.34 13.38
N VAL A 496 -1.36 19.40 13.87
CA VAL A 496 -0.49 18.53 13.06
C VAL A 496 -0.73 17.07 13.42
N GLU A 497 -1.05 16.21 12.44
CA GLU A 497 -1.10 14.76 12.66
C GLU A 497 0.31 14.22 12.94
N ILE A 498 0.44 13.50 14.06
CA ILE A 498 1.73 13.00 14.57
C ILE A 498 1.83 11.47 14.55
N GLY A 499 0.72 10.75 14.41
CA GLY A 499 0.70 9.30 14.49
C GLY A 499 -0.68 8.70 14.74
N LYS A 500 -0.69 7.40 15.04
CA LYS A 500 -1.88 6.64 15.44
C LYS A 500 -1.62 5.84 16.71
N GLY A 501 -2.70 5.50 17.43
CA GLY A 501 -2.67 4.58 18.55
C GLY A 501 -4.00 3.85 18.73
N LEU A 502 -4.06 2.93 19.71
CA LEU A 502 -5.26 2.18 20.05
C LEU A 502 -5.96 2.83 21.23
N ALA A 503 -7.20 3.28 21.03
CA ALA A 503 -8.03 3.80 22.12
C ALA A 503 -8.25 2.71 23.18
N GLN A 504 -8.24 3.07 24.47
CA GLN A 504 -8.58 2.16 25.56
C GLN A 504 -10.05 2.33 26.00
N TYR A 505 -10.61 3.51 25.81
CA TYR A 505 -12.01 3.86 26.09
C TYR A 505 -12.68 4.35 24.81
N ASN A 506 -14.02 4.36 24.75
CA ASN A 506 -14.74 4.90 23.59
C ASN A 506 -14.70 6.45 23.55
N SER A 507 -15.11 7.03 22.43
CA SER A 507 -15.06 8.47 22.21
C SER A 507 -15.82 9.31 23.25
N VAL A 508 -16.92 8.78 23.81
CA VAL A 508 -17.74 9.48 24.82
C VAL A 508 -17.10 9.38 26.21
N GLU A 509 -16.50 8.25 26.54
CA GLU A 509 -15.72 8.06 27.76
C GLU A 509 -14.48 8.95 27.78
N ILE A 510 -13.67 8.96 26.71
CA ILE A 510 -12.48 9.83 26.62
C ILE A 510 -12.89 11.30 26.72
N ASP A 511 -13.99 11.72 26.08
CA ASP A 511 -14.42 13.11 26.15
C ASP A 511 -14.87 13.55 27.56
N ARG A 512 -15.35 12.62 28.39
CA ARG A 512 -15.65 12.83 29.82
C ARG A 512 -14.41 12.92 30.71
N ILE A 513 -13.31 12.23 30.39
CA ILE A 513 -12.09 12.21 31.21
C ILE A 513 -10.95 13.08 30.67
N LYS A 514 -11.11 13.75 29.52
CA LYS A 514 -10.11 14.66 28.94
C LYS A 514 -9.67 15.74 29.95
N GLY A 515 -8.36 16.00 30.01
CA GLY A 515 -7.77 16.95 30.97
C GLY A 515 -7.68 16.44 32.42
N LEU A 516 -8.26 15.28 32.77
CA LEU A 516 -8.19 14.73 34.13
C LEU A 516 -6.93 13.89 34.37
N LYS A 517 -6.49 13.80 35.62
CA LYS A 517 -5.48 12.83 36.05
C LYS A 517 -6.06 11.42 36.01
N SER A 518 -5.26 10.42 35.66
CA SER A 518 -5.69 9.01 35.53
C SER A 518 -6.33 8.43 36.80
N ALA A 519 -5.93 8.91 37.99
CA ALA A 519 -6.54 8.55 39.26
C ALA A 519 -8.02 8.96 39.41
N HIS A 520 -8.58 9.77 38.51
CA HIS A 520 -9.99 10.17 38.51
C HIS A 520 -10.83 9.39 37.48
N ILE A 521 -10.25 8.49 36.67
CA ILE A 521 -10.99 7.75 35.63
C ILE A 521 -12.12 6.93 36.27
N GLU A 522 -11.79 6.12 37.28
CA GLU A 522 -12.76 5.29 38.01
C GLU A 522 -13.86 6.13 38.67
N THR A 523 -13.53 7.31 39.19
CA THR A 523 -14.48 8.25 39.80
C THR A 523 -15.48 8.84 38.80
N VAL A 524 -15.12 8.96 37.51
CA VAL A 524 -15.93 9.61 36.47
C VAL A 524 -16.66 8.60 35.57
N LEU A 525 -16.06 7.42 35.33
CA LEU A 525 -16.64 6.36 34.49
C LEU A 525 -17.30 5.24 35.32
N GLY A 526 -16.97 5.11 36.61
CA GLY A 526 -17.40 4.00 37.46
C GLY A 526 -16.52 2.73 37.33
N TYR A 527 -15.48 2.77 36.51
CA TYR A 527 -14.50 1.70 36.29
C TYR A 527 -13.20 2.27 35.69
N SER A 528 -12.12 1.48 35.68
CA SER A 528 -10.87 1.82 35.01
C SER A 528 -10.18 0.55 34.50
N GLU A 529 -10.07 0.41 33.17
CA GLU A 529 -9.33 -0.71 32.53
C GLU A 529 -7.86 -0.34 32.27
N SER A 530 -7.54 0.95 32.23
CA SER A 530 -6.22 1.50 31.90
C SER A 530 -6.06 2.93 32.41
N GLU A 531 -4.90 3.26 32.98
CA GLU A 531 -4.52 4.65 33.30
C GLU A 531 -4.34 5.55 32.06
N HIS A 532 -4.31 4.96 30.87
CA HIS A 532 -3.99 5.60 29.59
C HIS A 532 -5.19 5.51 28.65
N VAL A 533 -5.53 6.62 27.99
CA VAL A 533 -6.65 6.68 27.03
C VAL A 533 -6.27 6.18 25.64
N VAL A 534 -4.99 6.22 25.28
CA VAL A 534 -4.44 5.63 24.05
C VAL A 534 -3.16 4.88 24.38
N ASP A 535 -3.05 3.64 23.91
CA ASP A 535 -1.84 2.80 24.04
C ASP A 535 -1.17 2.58 22.67
N SER A 536 0.09 2.15 22.71
CA SER A 536 0.85 1.65 21.56
C SER A 536 1.01 2.63 20.40
N ILE A 537 1.19 3.90 20.74
CA ILE A 537 1.35 5.01 19.81
C ILE A 537 2.53 4.75 18.85
N THR A 538 2.25 4.94 17.57
CA THR A 538 3.22 4.87 16.49
C THR A 538 3.16 6.17 15.71
N PHE A 539 4.27 6.89 15.73
CA PHE A 539 4.50 8.09 14.93
C PHE A 539 4.78 7.70 13.47
N LEU A 540 4.48 8.60 12.52
CA LEU A 540 4.62 8.39 11.08
C LEU A 540 6.06 8.67 10.58
#